data_AF-A0A6A3BYN4-F1
#
_entry.id   AF-A0A6A3BYN4-F1
#
_cell.length_a   1.000
_cell.length_b   1.000
_cell.length_c   1.000
_cell.angle_alpha   90.00
_cell.angle_beta   90.00
_cell.angle_gamma   90.00
#
_symmetry.space_group_name_H-M   'P 1'
#
loop_
_entity.id
_entity.type
_entity.pdbx_description
1 polymer ?
#
loop_
_entity_poly.entity_id
_entity_poly.type
_entity_poly.pdbx_seq_one_letter_code
_entity_poly.pdbx_strand_id
1 'polypeptide(L)'
;MEKEFLIKSWMAEDLLGEMQHKDVEIIGEKYFDNLVVHSFFQEFEKDENDKSVISCKMHEIVHDFSQYLRRTKGLMVATSNAEELNMNSKEKARHLTLIHNEAAAIPAPVFDVKKLRSLHLILNDTSTVGASLAKLLDRMTCLRILSFKYMNCGYKGSIKRIPKKIGNLRHLGYLNLEGNTDLEKLPETVCGDEFLGTSCLSPSSSTNNKIAFPALKKLKFHSIKEWEKWMR
;
A
#
# COMPACT_ATOMS: atom_id res chain seq x y z
N MET A 1 -1.94 -14.87 -2.28
CA MET A 1 -1.21 -13.58 -2.37
C MET A 1 -1.23 -13.15 -3.82
N GLU A 2 -1.55 -11.89 -4.13
CA GLU A 2 -1.51 -11.37 -5.51
C GLU A 2 -0.06 -11.19 -5.98
N LYS A 3 0.26 -11.72 -7.17
CA LYS A 3 1.60 -11.60 -7.79
C LYS A 3 2.00 -10.14 -7.95
N GLU A 4 1.08 -9.35 -8.51
CA GLU A 4 1.32 -7.93 -8.80
C GLU A 4 1.62 -7.14 -7.51
N PHE A 5 0.95 -7.48 -6.41
CA PHE A 5 1.21 -6.87 -5.11
C PHE A 5 2.60 -7.20 -4.57
N LEU A 6 3.06 -8.45 -4.72
CA LEU A 6 4.41 -8.87 -4.29
C LEU A 6 5.49 -8.09 -5.04
N ILE A 7 5.40 -8.06 -6.37
CA ILE A 7 6.36 -7.36 -7.23
C ILE A 7 6.42 -5.87 -6.87
N LYS A 8 5.27 -5.21 -6.75
CA LYS A 8 5.20 -3.79 -6.37
C LYS A 8 5.73 -3.52 -4.97
N SER A 9 5.53 -4.44 -4.03
CA SER A 9 6.09 -4.32 -2.69
C SER A 9 7.62 -4.39 -2.72
N TRP A 10 8.20 -5.29 -3.53
CA TRP A 10 9.65 -5.37 -3.72
C TRP A 10 10.21 -4.11 -4.39
N MET A 11 9.48 -3.57 -5.37
CA MET A 11 9.82 -2.30 -6.00
C MET A 11 9.81 -1.15 -4.98
N ALA A 12 8.77 -1.03 -4.15
CA ALA A 12 8.63 0.06 -3.18
C ALA A 12 9.64 -0.03 -2.03
N GLU A 13 10.06 -1.25 -1.67
CA GLU A 13 11.09 -1.48 -0.65
C GLU A 13 12.53 -1.46 -1.22
N ASP A 14 12.69 -1.13 -2.51
CA ASP A 14 13.98 -1.09 -3.24
C ASP A 14 14.76 -2.42 -3.21
N LEU A 15 14.06 -3.56 -3.16
CA LEU A 15 14.68 -4.89 -3.13
C LEU A 15 15.20 -5.35 -4.49
N LEU A 16 14.87 -4.63 -5.57
CA LEU A 16 15.18 -5.00 -6.96
C LEU A 16 16.37 -4.24 -7.56
N GLY A 17 17.09 -3.45 -6.75
CA GLY A 17 18.26 -2.66 -7.17
C GLY A 17 17.94 -1.29 -7.79
N GLU A 18 18.98 -0.50 -8.08
CA GLU A 18 18.88 0.82 -8.73
C GLU A 18 18.92 0.66 -10.26
N MET A 19 17.75 0.72 -10.92
CA MET A 19 17.59 0.60 -12.38
C MET A 19 16.48 1.53 -12.89
N GLN A 20 16.38 1.73 -14.21
CA GLN A 20 15.32 2.54 -14.82
C GLN A 20 13.93 1.90 -14.63
N HIS A 21 12.87 2.72 -14.54
CA HIS A 21 11.51 2.28 -14.16
C HIS A 21 10.95 1.08 -14.92
N LYS A 22 11.08 1.04 -16.25
CA LYS A 22 10.57 -0.07 -17.07
C LYS A 22 11.32 -1.37 -16.82
N ASP A 23 12.58 -1.29 -16.40
CA ASP A 23 13.40 -2.46 -16.11
C ASP A 23 13.01 -3.08 -14.77
N VAL A 24 12.57 -2.28 -13.79
CA VAL A 24 12.30 -2.78 -12.43
C VAL A 24 11.09 -3.71 -12.38
N GLU A 25 10.03 -3.45 -13.16
CA GLU A 25 8.87 -4.35 -13.22
C GLU A 25 9.25 -5.68 -13.90
N ILE A 26 10.01 -5.62 -15.00
CA ILE A 26 10.54 -6.81 -15.69
C ILE A 26 11.48 -7.62 -14.79
N ILE A 27 12.31 -6.93 -13.98
CA ILE A 27 13.17 -7.59 -12.99
C ILE A 27 12.31 -8.24 -11.90
N GLY A 28 11.28 -7.56 -11.40
CA GLY A 28 10.35 -8.11 -10.42
C GLY A 28 9.67 -9.39 -10.92
N GLU A 29 9.25 -9.40 -12.19
CA GLU A 29 8.74 -10.58 -12.89
C GLU A 29 9.76 -11.73 -12.90
N LYS A 30 11.01 -11.45 -13.30
CA LYS A 30 12.09 -12.46 -13.29
C LYS A 30 12.37 -13.03 -11.90
N TYR A 31 12.34 -12.18 -10.88
CA TYR A 31 12.50 -12.61 -9.48
C TYR A 31 11.34 -13.50 -9.04
N PHE A 32 10.10 -13.13 -9.40
CA PHE A 32 8.93 -13.95 -9.12
C PHE A 32 9.05 -15.32 -9.78
N ASP A 33 9.38 -15.37 -11.07
CA ASP A 33 9.55 -16.62 -11.82
C ASP A 33 10.67 -17.49 -11.23
N ASN A 34 11.78 -16.89 -10.78
CA ASN A 34 12.84 -17.62 -10.09
C ASN A 34 12.33 -18.25 -8.78
N LEU A 35 11.58 -17.51 -7.97
CA LEU A 35 10.97 -18.05 -6.74
C LEU A 35 9.98 -19.19 -7.03
N VAL A 36 9.23 -19.11 -8.15
CA VAL A 36 8.36 -20.19 -8.60
C VAL A 36 9.15 -21.44 -8.95
N VAL A 37 10.25 -21.30 -9.71
CA VAL A 37 11.13 -22.43 -10.10
C VAL A 37 11.76 -23.11 -8.87
N HIS A 38 11.98 -22.37 -7.78
CA HIS A 38 12.51 -22.89 -6.52
C HIS A 38 11.42 -23.32 -5.52
N SER A 39 10.18 -23.54 -5.98
CA SER A 39 9.06 -24.02 -5.15
C SER A 39 8.75 -23.13 -3.94
N PHE A 40 9.09 -21.84 -4.02
CA PHE A 40 8.79 -20.89 -2.95
C PHE A 40 7.28 -20.63 -2.84
N PHE A 41 6.58 -20.77 -3.97
CA PHE A 41 5.14 -20.62 -4.09
C PHE A 41 4.49 -21.91 -4.60
N GLN A 42 3.22 -22.09 -4.24
CA GLN A 42 2.35 -23.18 -4.66
C GLN A 42 0.92 -22.64 -4.91
N GLU A 43 0.01 -23.49 -5.38
CA GLU A 43 -1.42 -23.16 -5.56
C GLU A 43 -1.62 -21.85 -6.35
N PHE A 44 -1.41 -21.92 -7.67
CA PHE A 44 -1.48 -20.77 -8.56
C PHE A 44 -2.88 -20.57 -9.13
N GLU A 45 -3.37 -19.33 -9.02
CA GLU A 45 -4.53 -18.85 -9.75
C GLU A 45 -4.05 -18.12 -11.00
N LYS A 46 -4.68 -18.40 -12.14
CA LYS A 46 -4.29 -17.85 -13.44
C LYS A 46 -5.45 -17.10 -14.07
N ASP A 47 -5.13 -16.03 -14.78
CA ASP A 47 -6.11 -15.31 -15.59
C ASP A 47 -6.67 -16.24 -16.67
N GLU A 48 -7.97 -16.16 -16.88
CA GLU A 48 -8.65 -17.05 -17.83
C GLU A 48 -8.20 -16.78 -19.27
N ASN A 49 -7.85 -15.54 -19.60
CA ASN A 49 -7.58 -15.08 -20.96
C ASN A 49 -6.14 -15.41 -21.38
N ASP A 50 -5.14 -14.95 -20.61
CA ASP A 50 -3.73 -15.05 -20.99
C ASP A 50 -2.94 -16.12 -20.21
N LYS A 51 -3.60 -16.79 -19.26
CA LYS A 51 -3.00 -17.80 -18.35
C LYS A 51 -1.86 -17.27 -17.48
N SER A 52 -1.71 -15.95 -17.38
CA SER A 52 -0.75 -15.33 -16.46
C SER A 52 -1.14 -15.61 -15.01
N VAL A 53 -0.15 -15.78 -14.14
CA VAL A 53 -0.41 -16.01 -12.71
C VAL A 53 -0.92 -14.72 -12.07
N ILE A 54 -2.14 -14.75 -11.55
CA ILE A 54 -2.76 -13.65 -10.80
C ILE A 54 -2.34 -13.73 -9.33
N SER A 55 -2.44 -14.93 -8.76
CA SER A 55 -2.22 -15.14 -7.34
C SER A 55 -1.54 -16.49 -7.06
N CYS A 56 -0.84 -16.55 -5.93
CA CYS A 56 -0.15 -17.75 -5.46
C CYS A 56 -0.17 -17.83 -3.94
N LYS A 57 0.05 -19.03 -3.40
CA LYS A 57 0.24 -19.28 -1.96
C LYS A 57 1.72 -19.51 -1.66
N MET A 58 2.17 -19.08 -0.48
CA MET A 58 3.52 -19.41 -0.02
C MET A 58 3.57 -20.89 0.33
N HIS A 59 4.65 -21.58 -0.04
CA HIS A 59 4.85 -22.96 0.38
C HIS A 59 4.93 -23.05 1.92
N GLU A 60 4.42 -24.13 2.51
CA GLU A 60 4.28 -24.28 3.97
C GLU A 60 5.62 -24.10 4.72
N ILE A 61 6.67 -24.78 4.27
CA ILE A 61 8.03 -24.63 4.84
C ILE A 61 8.53 -23.18 4.79
N VAL A 62 8.28 -22.47 3.68
CA VAL A 62 8.68 -21.07 3.51
C VAL A 62 7.84 -20.17 4.41
N HIS A 63 6.55 -20.47 4.54
CA HIS A 63 5.65 -19.79 5.46
C HIS A 63 6.13 -19.93 6.90
N ASP A 64 6.49 -21.13 7.35
CA ASP A 64 6.99 -21.37 8.71
C ASP A 64 8.30 -20.63 8.97
N PHE A 65 9.20 -20.64 7.99
CA PHE A 65 10.42 -19.85 8.04
C PHE A 65 10.13 -18.34 8.12
N SER A 66 9.13 -17.85 7.38
CA SER A 66 8.70 -16.45 7.44
C SER A 66 8.11 -16.09 8.81
N GLN A 67 7.36 -17.00 9.45
CA GLN A 67 6.82 -16.80 10.78
C GLN A 67 7.93 -16.74 11.84
N TYR A 68 8.98 -17.55 11.68
CA TYR A 68 10.17 -17.46 12.52
C TYR A 68 10.86 -16.10 12.36
N LEU A 69 11.07 -15.63 11.11
CA LEU A 69 11.67 -14.32 10.83
C LEU A 69 10.81 -13.15 11.31
N ARG A 70 9.48 -13.29 11.33
CA ARG A 70 8.55 -12.26 11.82
C ARG A 70 8.88 -11.84 13.25
N ARG A 71 9.27 -12.81 14.10
CA ARG A 71 9.64 -12.58 15.50
C ARG A 71 10.96 -11.82 15.67
N THR A 72 11.82 -11.82 14.64
CA THR A 72 13.18 -11.24 14.70
C THR A 72 13.32 -9.94 13.88
N LYS A 73 12.52 -9.73 12.83
CA LYS A 73 12.66 -8.63 11.86
C LYS A 73 11.63 -7.50 11.95
N GLY A 74 10.79 -7.47 13.00
CA GLY A 74 9.88 -6.35 13.23
C GLY A 74 8.70 -6.26 12.25
N LEU A 75 8.22 -7.41 11.79
CA LEU A 75 6.95 -7.54 11.07
C LEU A 75 5.83 -7.80 12.08
N MET A 76 4.76 -7.03 11.99
CA MET A 76 3.64 -7.06 12.92
C MET A 76 2.32 -7.26 12.18
N VAL A 77 1.48 -8.12 12.73
CA VAL A 77 0.08 -8.25 12.35
C VAL A 77 -0.72 -8.03 13.62
N ALA A 78 -1.65 -7.10 13.57
CA ALA A 78 -2.50 -6.77 14.70
C ALA A 78 -3.95 -6.67 14.23
N THR A 79 -4.87 -7.05 15.11
CA THR A 79 -6.28 -6.71 14.97
C THR A 79 -6.59 -5.41 15.70
N SER A 80 -7.81 -4.90 15.58
CA SER A 80 -8.30 -3.74 16.36
C SER A 80 -8.26 -3.97 17.88
N ASN A 81 -8.01 -5.20 18.34
CA ASN A 81 -7.82 -5.51 19.75
C ASN A 81 -6.56 -4.84 20.32
N ALA A 82 -6.76 -3.97 21.30
CA ALA A 82 -5.72 -3.18 21.94
C ALA A 82 -4.65 -4.03 22.65
N GLU A 83 -4.97 -5.27 23.07
CA GLU A 83 -4.02 -6.15 23.76
C GLU A 83 -2.94 -6.72 22.84
N GLU A 84 -3.27 -7.00 21.57
CA GLU A 84 -2.29 -7.41 20.55
C GLU A 84 -1.37 -6.27 20.13
N LEU A 85 -1.82 -5.03 20.38
CA LEU A 85 -1.05 -3.81 20.20
C LEU A 85 -0.20 -3.46 21.43
N ASN A 86 -0.04 -4.38 22.39
CA ASN A 86 0.95 -4.25 23.46
C ASN A 86 2.37 -4.36 22.87
N MET A 87 2.78 -3.24 22.29
CA MET A 87 3.91 -3.13 21.38
C MET A 87 5.23 -3.01 22.14
N ASN A 88 5.67 -4.11 22.75
CA ASN A 88 6.99 -4.18 23.38
C ASN A 88 8.16 -3.99 22.38
N SER A 89 7.89 -3.88 21.08
CA SER A 89 8.88 -3.68 20.02
C SER A 89 8.53 -2.58 19.00
N LYS A 90 7.81 -1.52 19.41
CA LYS A 90 7.50 -0.33 18.55
C LYS A 90 8.72 0.19 17.79
N GLU A 91 9.90 0.15 18.40
CA GLU A 91 11.13 0.68 17.83
C GLU A 91 11.72 -0.16 16.68
N LYS A 92 11.40 -1.47 16.67
CA LYS A 92 11.86 -2.42 15.65
C LYS A 92 10.83 -2.63 14.55
N ALA A 93 9.57 -2.27 14.79
CA ALA A 93 8.48 -2.44 13.85
C ALA A 93 8.72 -1.64 12.55
N ARG A 94 8.74 -2.35 11.41
CA ARG A 94 8.89 -1.77 10.07
C ARG A 94 7.70 -2.07 9.17
N HIS A 95 6.95 -3.13 9.47
CA HIS A 95 5.80 -3.53 8.66
C HIS A 95 4.63 -3.84 9.59
N LEU A 96 3.47 -3.27 9.30
CA LEU A 96 2.26 -3.44 10.09
C LEU A 96 1.09 -3.75 9.18
N THR A 97 0.43 -4.88 9.42
CA THR A 97 -0.92 -5.14 8.92
C THR A 97 -1.89 -4.96 10.07
N LEU A 98 -2.82 -4.01 9.94
CA LEU A 98 -3.91 -3.80 10.88
C LEU A 98 -5.22 -4.26 10.23
N ILE A 99 -5.85 -5.26 10.83
CA ILE A 99 -7.20 -5.71 10.47
C ILE A 99 -8.18 -5.03 11.40
N HIS A 100 -8.96 -4.09 10.87
CA HIS A 100 -9.86 -3.24 11.64
C HIS A 100 -11.32 -3.57 11.29
N ASN A 101 -11.96 -4.30 12.20
CA ASN A 101 -13.30 -4.85 12.01
C ASN A 101 -14.39 -4.07 12.75
N GLU A 102 -14.02 -3.01 13.46
CA GLU A 102 -14.89 -2.32 14.41
C GLU A 102 -15.30 -0.93 13.90
N ALA A 103 -16.47 -0.45 14.32
CA ALA A 103 -16.91 0.94 14.14
C ALA A 103 -16.14 1.94 15.05
N ALA A 104 -14.92 1.58 15.48
CA ALA A 104 -14.08 2.37 16.37
C ALA A 104 -12.93 3.05 15.61
N ALA A 105 -12.33 4.08 16.21
CA ALA A 105 -11.15 4.72 15.64
C ALA A 105 -9.95 3.76 15.58
N ILE A 106 -8.97 4.05 14.72
CA ILE A 106 -7.71 3.30 14.70
C ILE A 106 -7.05 3.43 16.08
N PRO A 107 -6.64 2.32 16.71
CA PRO A 107 -6.06 2.34 18.04
C PRO A 107 -4.84 3.26 18.15
N ALA A 108 -4.78 4.03 19.24
CA ALA A 108 -3.74 5.01 19.48
C ALA A 108 -2.28 4.50 19.36
N PRO A 109 -1.93 3.28 19.81
CA PRO A 109 -0.57 2.76 19.74
C PRO A 109 0.01 2.67 18.33
N VAL A 110 -0.84 2.52 17.31
CA VAL A 110 -0.43 2.46 15.89
C VAL A 110 0.25 3.77 15.47
N PHE A 111 -0.20 4.91 16.00
CA PHE A 111 0.35 6.22 15.66
C PHE A 111 1.76 6.46 16.22
N ASP A 112 2.26 5.59 17.11
CA ASP A 112 3.58 5.75 17.71
C ASP A 112 4.70 5.04 16.93
N VAL A 113 4.35 4.25 15.91
CA VAL A 113 5.30 3.46 15.11
C VAL A 113 5.91 4.32 13.98
N LYS A 114 6.77 5.27 14.35
CA LYS A 114 7.35 6.28 13.43
C LYS A 114 8.27 5.69 12.34
N LYS A 115 8.82 4.50 12.59
CA LYS A 115 9.82 3.82 11.74
C LYS A 115 9.19 2.91 10.68
N LEU A 116 7.86 2.91 10.57
CA LEU A 116 7.10 2.06 9.68
C LEU A 116 7.42 2.37 8.21
N ARG A 117 7.67 1.31 7.43
CA ARG A 117 7.91 1.34 5.99
C ARG A 117 6.72 0.78 5.21
N SER A 118 6.02 -0.21 5.77
CA SER A 118 4.77 -0.70 5.20
C SER A 118 3.61 -0.66 6.19
N LEU A 119 2.48 -0.13 5.74
CA LEU A 119 1.20 -0.17 6.44
C LEU A 119 0.12 -0.73 5.54
N HIS A 120 -0.48 -1.83 5.98
CA HIS A 120 -1.69 -2.38 5.39
C HIS A 120 -2.84 -2.22 6.36
N LEU A 121 -3.80 -1.35 6.03
CA LEU A 121 -5.08 -1.26 6.71
C LEU A 121 -6.11 -2.06 5.92
N ILE A 122 -6.65 -3.08 6.55
CA ILE A 122 -7.77 -3.88 6.03
C ILE A 122 -8.99 -3.46 6.85
N LEU A 123 -9.91 -2.75 6.22
CA LEU A 123 -11.04 -2.10 6.88
C LEU A 123 -12.35 -2.78 6.47
N ASN A 124 -13.19 -3.13 7.45
CA ASN A 124 -14.58 -3.54 7.22
C ASN A 124 -15.59 -2.40 7.47
N ASP A 125 -15.19 -1.39 8.25
CA ASP A 125 -15.96 -0.18 8.53
C ASP A 125 -15.00 1.04 8.49
N THR A 126 -15.42 2.13 7.84
CA THR A 126 -14.61 3.36 7.73
C THR A 126 -15.24 4.59 8.38
N SER A 127 -16.39 4.44 9.05
CA SER A 127 -17.20 5.52 9.64
C SER A 127 -16.40 6.48 10.54
N THR A 128 -15.39 5.97 11.26
CA THR A 128 -14.56 6.73 12.21
C THR A 128 -13.08 6.83 11.79
N VAL A 129 -12.73 6.32 10.60
CA VAL A 129 -11.32 6.21 10.14
C VAL A 129 -10.77 7.54 9.62
N GLY A 130 -11.62 8.45 9.13
CA GLY A 130 -11.17 9.70 8.48
C GLY A 130 -10.25 10.59 9.34
N ALA A 131 -10.60 10.82 10.62
CA ALA A 131 -9.77 11.61 11.52
C ALA A 131 -8.47 10.88 11.93
N SER A 132 -8.57 9.57 12.14
CA SER A 132 -7.44 8.69 12.45
C SER A 132 -6.42 8.67 11.32
N LEU A 133 -6.91 8.67 10.07
CA LEU A 133 -6.10 8.64 8.86
C LEU A 133 -5.20 9.88 8.75
N ALA A 134 -5.73 11.07 9.02
CA ALA A 134 -4.93 12.30 8.98
C ALA A 134 -3.79 12.27 10.01
N LYS A 135 -4.04 11.77 11.22
CA LYS A 135 -3.04 11.61 12.28
C LYS A 135 -1.99 10.57 11.93
N LEU A 136 -2.40 9.49 11.28
CA LEU A 136 -1.52 8.41 10.82
C LEU A 136 -0.51 8.93 9.78
N LEU A 137 -1.03 9.60 8.75
CA LEU A 137 -0.22 10.14 7.65
C LEU A 137 0.78 11.20 8.12
N ASP A 138 0.45 11.93 9.18
CA ASP A 138 1.32 12.95 9.77
C ASP A 138 2.57 12.38 10.45
N ARG A 139 2.49 11.15 10.94
CA ARG A 139 3.52 10.57 11.82
C ARG A 139 4.43 9.54 11.13
N MET A 140 4.00 8.99 10.00
CA MET A 140 4.67 7.87 9.33
C MET A 140 5.49 8.33 8.12
N THR A 141 6.43 9.26 8.30
CA THR A 141 7.21 9.84 7.18
C THR A 141 8.14 8.84 6.49
N CYS A 142 8.45 7.70 7.12
CA CYS A 142 9.28 6.62 6.54
C CYS A 142 8.51 5.68 5.61
N LEU A 143 7.21 5.89 5.42
CA LEU A 143 6.34 4.95 4.74
C LEU A 143 6.65 4.86 3.24
N ARG A 144 6.83 3.64 2.77
CA ARG A 144 7.07 3.23 1.37
C ARG A 144 5.87 2.54 0.76
N ILE A 145 5.12 1.79 1.57
CA ILE A 145 3.94 1.05 1.13
C ILE A 145 2.78 1.49 2.00
N LEU A 146 1.71 1.97 1.37
CA LEU A 146 0.45 2.27 2.02
C LEU A 146 -0.70 1.55 1.31
N SER A 147 -1.42 0.72 2.03
CA SER A 147 -2.59 0.03 1.50
C SER A 147 -3.80 0.30 2.38
N PHE A 148 -4.83 0.91 1.80
CA PHE A 148 -6.17 0.99 2.38
C PHE A 148 -7.09 0.08 1.58
N LYS A 149 -7.26 -1.15 2.06
CA LYS A 149 -8.18 -2.12 1.45
C LYS A 149 -9.50 -2.10 2.21
N TYR A 150 -10.58 -1.75 1.52
CA TYR A 150 -11.93 -1.88 2.08
C TYR A 150 -12.52 -3.19 1.59
N MET A 151 -12.90 -4.07 2.51
CA MET A 151 -13.35 -5.43 2.17
C MET A 151 -14.83 -5.48 1.78
N ASN A 152 -15.64 -4.51 2.22
CA ASN A 152 -17.09 -4.51 1.98
C ASN A 152 -17.45 -3.82 0.65
N CYS A 153 -16.83 -4.28 -0.43
CA CYS A 153 -17.01 -3.77 -1.79
C CYS A 153 -18.49 -3.86 -2.21
N GLY A 154 -19.14 -2.71 -2.41
CA GLY A 154 -20.54 -2.64 -2.87
C GLY A 154 -21.50 -1.98 -1.88
N TYR A 155 -21.08 -1.74 -0.64
CA TYR A 155 -21.85 -0.96 0.35
C TYR A 155 -21.27 0.44 0.50
N LYS A 156 -22.15 1.44 0.66
CA LYS A 156 -21.75 2.80 1.03
C LYS A 156 -21.07 2.79 2.38
N GLY A 157 -19.99 3.55 2.51
CA GLY A 157 -19.27 3.70 3.78
C GLY A 157 -17.78 3.41 3.67
N SER A 158 -17.20 3.40 2.47
CA SER A 158 -15.76 3.42 2.27
C SER A 158 -15.19 4.84 2.38
N ILE A 159 -13.86 4.98 2.38
CA ILE A 159 -13.21 6.29 2.58
C ILE A 159 -13.56 7.22 1.40
N LYS A 160 -14.21 8.34 1.70
CA LYS A 160 -14.58 9.35 0.70
C LYS A 160 -13.43 10.27 0.28
N ARG A 161 -12.55 10.59 1.22
CA ARG A 161 -11.46 11.56 1.02
C ARG A 161 -10.20 11.13 1.73
N ILE A 162 -9.07 11.21 1.03
CA ILE A 162 -7.75 11.06 1.60
C ILE A 162 -7.25 12.43 2.06
N PRO A 163 -6.72 12.58 3.28
CA PRO A 163 -6.15 13.84 3.74
C PRO A 163 -4.97 14.31 2.88
N LYS A 164 -4.87 15.62 2.60
CA LYS A 164 -3.73 16.24 1.88
C LYS A 164 -2.37 15.92 2.51
N LYS A 165 -2.35 15.58 3.81
CA LYS A 165 -1.16 15.10 4.53
C LYS A 165 -0.50 13.87 3.92
N ILE A 166 -1.19 13.12 3.05
CA ILE A 166 -0.57 12.01 2.32
C ILE A 166 0.66 12.48 1.52
N GLY A 167 0.68 13.74 1.03
CA GLY A 167 1.83 14.33 0.34
C GLY A 167 3.10 14.45 1.21
N ASN A 168 2.99 14.29 2.53
CA ASN A 168 4.17 14.27 3.42
C ASN A 168 4.96 12.95 3.32
N LEU A 169 4.38 11.90 2.72
CA LEU A 169 4.99 10.60 2.58
C LEU A 169 5.96 10.56 1.40
N ARG A 170 7.11 11.23 1.53
CA ARG A 170 8.10 11.41 0.45
C ARG A 170 8.71 10.09 -0.08
N HIS A 171 8.69 9.05 0.73
CA HIS A 171 9.21 7.73 0.37
C HIS A 171 8.15 6.78 -0.18
N LEU A 172 6.89 7.22 -0.29
CA LEU A 172 5.79 6.37 -0.70
C LEU A 172 6.02 5.88 -2.13
N GLY A 173 6.27 4.57 -2.25
CA GLY A 173 6.56 3.86 -3.48
C GLY A 173 5.38 3.07 -4.04
N TYR A 174 4.39 2.76 -3.19
CA TYR A 174 3.17 2.05 -3.56
C TYR A 174 1.98 2.52 -2.73
N LEU A 175 0.87 2.83 -3.42
CA LEU A 175 -0.42 3.17 -2.82
C LEU A 175 -1.51 2.26 -3.38
N ASN A 176 -2.19 1.54 -2.48
CA ASN A 176 -3.35 0.72 -2.80
C ASN A 176 -4.61 1.29 -2.13
N LEU A 177 -5.66 1.48 -2.93
CA LEU A 177 -6.95 2.03 -2.50
C LEU A 177 -8.13 1.11 -2.88
N GLU A 178 -7.84 -0.16 -3.11
CA GLU A 178 -8.82 -1.17 -3.49
C GLU A 178 -10.07 -1.17 -2.58
N GLY A 179 -11.23 -1.24 -3.21
CA GLY A 179 -12.53 -1.33 -2.55
C GLY A 179 -13.12 0.01 -2.09
N ASN A 180 -12.39 1.12 -2.19
CA ASN A 180 -12.89 2.44 -1.79
C ASN A 180 -13.73 3.09 -2.89
N THR A 181 -14.92 2.54 -3.14
CA THR A 181 -15.82 2.95 -4.23
C THR A 181 -16.43 4.35 -4.04
N ASP A 182 -16.48 4.85 -2.79
CA ASP A 182 -17.00 6.18 -2.45
C ASP A 182 -15.93 7.28 -2.49
N LEU A 183 -14.68 6.92 -2.84
CA LEU A 183 -13.59 7.89 -2.94
C LEU A 183 -13.93 8.93 -4.01
N GLU A 184 -13.91 10.22 -3.66
CA GLU A 184 -14.37 11.31 -4.54
C GLU A 184 -13.27 11.86 -5.44
N LYS A 185 -12.08 12.11 -4.88
CA LYS A 185 -10.88 12.58 -5.59
C LYS A 185 -9.65 12.34 -4.71
N LEU A 186 -8.51 12.12 -5.36
CA LEU A 186 -7.21 12.18 -4.67
C LEU A 186 -6.77 13.63 -4.42
N PRO A 187 -6.05 13.90 -3.32
CA PRO A 187 -5.37 15.17 -3.15
C PRO A 187 -4.44 15.48 -4.33
N GLU A 188 -4.33 16.75 -4.72
CA GLU A 188 -3.37 17.20 -5.73
C GLU A 188 -1.92 16.86 -5.38
N THR A 189 -1.62 16.66 -4.09
CA THR A 189 -0.33 16.16 -3.60
C THR A 189 -0.07 14.68 -3.91
N VAL A 190 -1.03 13.97 -4.49
CA VAL A 190 -0.85 12.61 -5.00
C VAL A 190 -0.69 12.64 -6.51
N CYS A 191 -1.45 13.50 -7.18
CA CYS A 191 -1.43 13.70 -8.62
C CYS A 191 -0.30 14.67 -9.00
N GLY A 192 0.94 14.20 -8.92
CA GLY A 192 2.08 14.88 -9.55
C GLY A 192 2.02 14.82 -11.06
N ASP A 193 2.63 15.78 -11.75
CA ASP A 193 2.70 15.83 -13.21
C ASP A 193 3.41 14.57 -13.82
N GLU A 194 4.06 13.74 -12.97
CA GLU A 194 4.65 12.43 -13.31
C GLU A 194 3.63 11.28 -13.43
N PHE A 195 2.37 11.48 -13.04
CA PHE A 195 1.30 10.47 -13.16
C PHE A 195 0.59 10.48 -14.51
N LEU A 196 0.91 11.43 -15.38
CA LEU A 196 0.29 11.58 -16.69
C LEU A 196 1.38 11.52 -17.75
N GLY A 197 1.43 10.41 -18.48
CA GLY A 197 2.12 10.30 -19.76
C GLY A 197 1.51 11.17 -20.87
N THR A 198 1.03 12.38 -20.56
CA THR A 198 0.60 13.42 -21.50
C THR A 198 0.84 14.79 -20.89
N SER A 199 1.71 15.55 -21.54
CA SER A 199 2.07 16.94 -21.28
C SER A 199 0.87 17.88 -21.08
N CYS A 200 0.85 18.62 -19.97
CA CYS A 200 0.17 19.92 -19.89
C CYS A 200 1.22 20.97 -19.49
N LEU A 201 1.77 21.66 -20.49
CA LEU A 201 2.57 22.84 -20.28
C LEU A 201 1.69 24.08 -20.14
N SER A 202 2.10 24.95 -19.21
CA SER A 202 1.98 26.41 -19.18
C SER A 202 0.84 27.02 -18.32
N PRO A 203 0.93 28.33 -17.98
CA PRO A 203 1.74 28.79 -16.85
C PRO A 203 0.97 29.77 -15.94
N SER A 204 1.23 29.77 -14.64
CA SER A 204 1.22 31.00 -13.82
C SER A 204 1.69 30.72 -12.40
N SER A 205 2.28 31.76 -11.85
CA SER A 205 3.22 31.83 -10.73
C SER A 205 2.69 31.46 -9.34
N SER A 206 3.64 31.02 -8.50
CA SER A 206 3.68 31.02 -7.02
C SER A 206 2.65 30.12 -6.31
N THR A 207 2.97 28.88 -5.94
CA THR A 207 4.06 28.45 -5.03
C THR A 207 4.48 27.02 -5.37
N ASN A 208 5.77 26.82 -5.66
CA ASN A 208 6.35 25.49 -5.89
C ASN A 208 6.31 24.68 -4.60
N ASN A 209 5.32 23.78 -4.50
CA ASN A 209 5.43 22.46 -3.89
C ASN A 209 4.22 21.62 -4.31
N LYS A 210 4.08 21.39 -5.62
CA LYS A 210 3.37 20.19 -6.09
C LYS A 210 4.25 19.01 -5.72
N ILE A 211 4.13 18.51 -4.49
CA ILE A 211 4.79 17.26 -4.11
C ILE A 211 4.03 16.17 -4.85
N ALA A 212 4.54 15.78 -6.01
CA ALA A 212 4.37 14.44 -6.55
C ALA A 212 5.04 13.46 -5.60
N PHE A 213 4.65 12.20 -5.56
CA PHE A 213 5.44 11.19 -4.88
C PHE A 213 6.59 10.76 -5.81
N PRO A 214 7.82 11.32 -5.68
CA PRO A 214 8.91 11.00 -6.61
C PRO A 214 9.29 9.51 -6.54
N ALA A 215 8.96 8.85 -5.43
CA ALA A 215 9.20 7.43 -5.24
C ALA A 215 8.04 6.54 -5.72
N LEU A 216 6.83 7.08 -5.98
CA LEU A 216 5.63 6.27 -6.23
C LEU A 216 5.69 5.64 -7.62
N LYS A 217 6.02 4.35 -7.65
CA LYS A 217 6.24 3.61 -8.89
C LYS A 217 4.94 3.13 -9.52
N LYS A 218 3.89 2.91 -8.72
CA LYS A 218 2.60 2.43 -9.23
C LYS A 218 1.45 2.79 -8.27
N LEU A 219 0.34 3.23 -8.85
CA LEU A 219 -0.93 3.49 -8.18
C LEU A 219 -1.99 2.54 -8.75
N LYS A 220 -2.69 1.80 -7.88
CA LYS A 220 -3.74 0.85 -8.30
C LYS A 220 -5.11 1.37 -7.86
N PHE A 221 -5.98 1.61 -8.84
CA PHE A 221 -7.41 1.83 -8.61
C PHE A 221 -8.13 0.51 -8.92
N HIS A 222 -8.89 -0.01 -7.97
CA HIS A 222 -9.77 -1.15 -8.19
C HIS A 222 -11.15 -0.78 -7.67
N SER A 223 -12.16 -0.94 -8.53
CA SER A 223 -13.57 -0.67 -8.22
C SER A 223 -13.88 0.78 -7.87
N ILE A 224 -12.99 1.74 -8.17
CA ILE A 224 -13.26 3.18 -8.00
C ILE A 224 -13.97 3.68 -9.25
N LYS A 225 -15.24 4.10 -9.11
CA LYS A 225 -16.01 4.62 -10.23
C LYS A 225 -15.42 5.95 -10.71
N GLU A 226 -15.33 6.10 -12.03
CA GLU A 226 -15.00 7.37 -12.67
C GLU A 226 -13.63 7.97 -12.33
N TRP A 227 -12.67 7.16 -11.83
CA TRP A 227 -11.32 7.64 -11.49
C TRP A 227 -10.63 8.34 -12.68
N GLU A 228 -10.94 7.93 -13.91
CA GLU A 228 -10.44 8.54 -15.16
C GLU A 228 -10.87 10.01 -15.31
N LYS A 229 -12.01 10.40 -14.73
CA LYS A 229 -12.47 11.80 -14.75
C LYS A 229 -11.65 12.70 -13.83
N TRP A 230 -10.88 12.14 -12.89
CA TRP A 230 -10.03 12.92 -11.97
C TRP A 230 -8.74 13.42 -12.64
N MET A 231 -8.43 12.86 -13.81
CA MET A 231 -7.21 13.13 -14.58
C MET A 231 -7.42 14.17 -15.69
N ARG A 232 -8.63 14.72 -15.80
CA ARG A 232 -9.00 15.80 -16.75
C ARG A 232 -9.17 17.11 -15.99
#